data_AF-A0A0Q4BE93-F1
#
_entry.id   AF-A0A0Q4BE93-F1
#
_cell.length_a   1.000
_cell.length_b   1.000
_cell.length_c   1.000
_cell.angle_alpha   90.00
_cell.angle_beta   90.00
_cell.angle_gamma   90.00
#
_symmetry.space_group_name_H-M   'P 1'
#
loop_
_entity.id
_entity.type
_entity.pdbx_description
1 polymer ?
#
loop_
_entity_poly.entity_id
_entity_poly.type
_entity_poly.pdbx_seq_one_letter_code
_entity_poly.pdbx_strand_id
1 'polypeptide(L)'
;MYMESKEGVFSKLRKLFGGSDKQTAPVSEPAAPAKASTEAPAAAQPASVEPAMPPMSPAEMVQEQARHLCSDAWLANRITVKAEVRDGKTYLVGSPAEAAPYIRAAYQAKKDKLPADVLLA
;
A
#
# COMPACT_ATOMS: atom_id res chain seq x y z
N MET A 1 -39.00 -19.20 25.08
CA MET A 1 -37.52 -19.27 25.21
C MET A 1 -37.11 -20.68 24.81
N TYR A 2 -36.33 -20.83 23.75
CA TYR A 2 -35.67 -22.10 23.38
C TYR A 2 -34.22 -21.77 23.04
N MET A 3 -33.28 -22.27 23.86
CA MET A 3 -31.85 -22.36 23.60
C MET A 3 -31.54 -23.82 23.29
N GLU A 4 -31.09 -24.11 22.08
CA GLU A 4 -30.42 -25.33 21.61
C GLU A 4 -29.88 -24.99 20.21
N SER A 5 -28.69 -25.32 19.72
CA SER A 5 -27.62 -26.23 20.12
C SER A 5 -26.31 -25.71 19.49
N LYS A 6 -25.30 -25.33 20.29
CA LYS A 6 -24.01 -24.78 19.79
C LYS A 6 -22.91 -25.82 19.62
N GLU A 7 -23.18 -27.08 19.94
CA GLU A 7 -22.12 -28.10 20.11
C GLU A 7 -21.72 -28.80 18.81
N GLY A 8 -22.54 -28.74 17.76
CA GLY A 8 -22.25 -29.43 16.48
C GLY A 8 -21.27 -28.70 15.54
N VAL A 9 -21.12 -27.38 15.65
CA VAL A 9 -20.33 -26.57 14.70
C VAL A 9 -18.83 -26.64 15.02
N PHE A 10 -18.47 -26.67 16.31
CA PHE A 10 -17.06 -26.70 16.74
C PHE A 10 -16.35 -28.02 16.41
N SER A 11 -17.08 -29.15 16.38
CA SER A 11 -16.50 -30.44 16.02
C SER A 11 -16.15 -30.54 14.52
N LYS A 12 -16.83 -29.77 13.66
CA LYS A 12 -16.54 -29.69 12.21
C LYS A 12 -15.36 -28.77 11.92
N LEU A 13 -15.19 -27.69 12.69
CA LEU A 13 -14.04 -26.79 12.56
C LEU A 13 -12.72 -27.47 12.95
N ARG A 14 -12.70 -28.27 14.03
CA ARG A 14 -11.49 -29.00 14.44
C ARG A 14 -11.02 -30.01 13.39
N LYS A 15 -11.93 -30.61 12.63
CA LYS A 15 -11.60 -31.59 11.59
C LYS A 15 -11.04 -30.98 10.30
N LEU A 16 -11.27 -29.68 10.07
CA LEU A 16 -10.69 -28.92 8.96
C LEU A 16 -9.36 -28.23 9.33
N PHE A 17 -9.13 -27.98 10.62
CA PHE A 17 -7.94 -27.24 11.08
C PHE A 17 -6.95 -28.05 11.93
N GLY A 18 -7.25 -29.31 12.29
CA GLY A 18 -6.42 -30.12 13.19
C GLY A 18 -6.19 -31.55 12.67
N GLY A 19 -5.04 -31.76 12.03
CA GLY A 19 -4.50 -33.08 11.68
C GLY A 19 -3.45 -32.95 10.56
N SER A 20 -2.22 -32.58 10.89
CA SER A 20 -1.10 -33.46 11.31
C SER A 20 -0.24 -33.94 10.14
N ASP A 21 0.95 -33.36 10.10
CA ASP A 21 2.26 -34.00 10.01
C ASP A 21 2.50 -35.17 9.05
N LYS A 22 3.40 -34.93 8.09
CA LYS A 22 4.59 -35.73 7.74
C LYS A 22 5.27 -35.07 6.52
N GLN A 23 6.57 -34.99 6.30
CA GLN A 23 7.79 -35.29 7.06
C GLN A 23 8.96 -34.96 6.09
N THR A 24 10.09 -34.53 6.63
CA THR A 24 11.48 -34.78 6.16
C THR A 24 12.10 -33.96 5.00
N ALA A 25 13.24 -33.35 5.35
CA ALA A 25 14.23 -32.54 4.62
C ALA A 25 15.18 -33.38 3.70
N PRO A 26 16.47 -33.02 3.51
CA PRO A 26 17.12 -31.97 2.69
C PRO A 26 18.05 -32.55 1.59
N VAL A 27 18.48 -31.77 0.59
CA VAL A 27 19.69 -32.04 -0.24
C VAL A 27 20.22 -30.67 -0.72
N SER A 28 21.28 -30.13 -0.13
CA SER A 28 22.71 -30.38 -0.40
C SER A 28 23.19 -29.81 -1.74
N GLU A 29 23.64 -28.56 -1.69
CA GLU A 29 24.76 -27.97 -2.47
C GLU A 29 26.04 -28.81 -2.23
N PRO A 30 26.98 -29.05 -3.19
CA PRO A 30 27.86 -28.00 -3.73
C PRO A 30 28.47 -28.20 -5.14
N ALA A 31 28.76 -27.11 -5.85
CA ALA A 31 29.89 -27.04 -6.79
C ALA A 31 30.36 -25.58 -6.93
N ALA A 32 31.61 -25.36 -6.54
CA ALA A 32 32.27 -24.07 -6.38
C ALA A 32 33.00 -23.61 -7.69
N PRO A 33 33.94 -22.65 -7.66
CA PRO A 33 33.82 -21.32 -8.26
C PRO A 33 34.74 -21.10 -9.47
N ALA A 34 34.43 -20.14 -10.34
CA ALA A 34 35.40 -19.60 -11.30
C ALA A 34 35.42 -18.08 -11.23
N LYS A 35 36.51 -17.57 -10.62
CA LYS A 35 36.92 -16.17 -10.66
C LYS A 35 37.29 -15.77 -12.09
N ALA A 36 36.88 -14.58 -12.52
CA ALA A 36 37.73 -13.67 -13.27
C ALA A 36 37.13 -12.25 -13.19
N SER A 37 37.78 -11.42 -12.36
CA SER A 37 37.68 -9.96 -12.42
C SER A 37 37.88 -9.44 -13.83
N THR A 38 37.22 -8.32 -14.19
CA THR A 38 37.88 -7.10 -14.66
C THR A 38 36.86 -5.94 -14.64
N GLU A 39 37.14 -4.98 -13.78
CA GLU A 39 36.90 -3.53 -13.94
C GLU A 39 35.47 -2.94 -13.96
N ALA A 40 35.25 -2.04 -13.01
CA ALA A 40 34.15 -1.11 -12.92
C ALA A 40 34.13 -0.13 -14.10
N PRO A 41 32.97 0.52 -14.34
CA PRO A 41 32.99 1.92 -13.98
C PRO A 41 31.90 2.25 -12.96
N ALA A 42 32.26 3.23 -12.14
CA ALA A 42 31.42 3.95 -11.22
C ALA A 42 30.02 4.25 -11.79
N ALA A 43 29.01 3.65 -11.17
CA ALA A 43 27.68 4.23 -11.07
C ALA A 43 27.50 4.64 -9.61
N ALA A 44 27.97 5.84 -9.29
CA ALA A 44 27.48 6.55 -8.11
C ALA A 44 25.96 6.70 -8.27
N GLN A 45 25.18 6.09 -7.38
CA GLN A 45 23.83 6.50 -7.05
C GLN A 45 23.51 6.03 -5.62
N PRO A 46 22.77 6.84 -4.87
CA PRO A 46 23.26 7.38 -3.62
C PRO A 46 22.83 6.56 -2.40
N ALA A 47 23.53 6.79 -1.30
CA ALA A 47 23.09 6.43 0.04
C ALA A 47 21.59 6.70 0.20
N SER A 48 20.81 5.64 0.45
CA SER A 48 19.44 5.79 0.93
C SER A 48 19.53 6.44 2.29
N VAL A 49 19.31 7.74 2.25
CA VAL A 49 19.13 8.61 3.41
C VAL A 49 18.00 8.02 4.23
N GLU A 50 18.28 7.85 5.53
CA GLU A 50 17.33 7.81 6.64
C GLU A 50 15.94 8.38 6.28
N PRO A 51 14.82 7.71 6.59
CA PRO A 51 13.51 8.26 6.31
C PRO A 51 13.21 9.40 7.30
N ALA A 52 13.81 10.57 7.06
CA ALA A 52 13.23 11.83 7.47
C ALA A 52 11.90 11.90 6.71
N MET A 53 10.81 11.44 7.35
CA MET A 53 9.45 11.52 6.80
C MET A 53 9.29 12.91 6.17
N PRO A 54 9.23 13.02 4.84
CA PRO A 54 8.97 14.31 4.22
C PRO A 54 7.62 14.77 4.76
N PRO A 55 7.44 16.07 5.08
CA PRO A 55 6.10 16.58 5.36
C PRO A 55 5.23 16.17 4.18
N MET A 56 4.25 15.28 4.41
CA MET A 56 3.45 14.66 3.35
C MET A 56 2.96 15.76 2.41
N SER A 57 3.18 15.57 1.11
CA SER A 57 2.67 16.52 0.13
C SER A 57 1.13 16.53 0.19
N PRO A 58 0.48 17.66 -0.16
CA PRO A 58 -0.98 17.75 -0.23
C PRO A 58 -1.62 16.60 -1.03
N ALA A 59 -0.97 16.20 -2.13
CA ALA A 59 -1.39 15.08 -2.97
C ALA A 59 -1.32 13.75 -2.23
N GLU A 60 -0.22 13.44 -1.55
CA GLU A 60 -0.07 12.20 -0.78
C GLU A 60 -1.04 12.13 0.39
N MET A 61 -1.26 13.26 1.08
CA MET A 61 -2.20 13.34 2.19
C MET A 61 -3.64 13.02 1.75
N VAL A 62 -4.05 13.56 0.60
CA VAL A 62 -5.37 13.30 0.02
C VAL A 62 -5.44 11.89 -0.55
N GLN A 63 -4.37 11.41 -1.21
CA GLN A 63 -4.29 10.05 -1.74
C GLN A 63 -4.45 9.02 -0.63
N GLU A 64 -3.66 9.11 0.45
CA GLU A 64 -3.68 8.14 1.53
C GLU A 64 -5.04 8.13 2.24
N GLN A 65 -5.63 9.30 2.44
CA GLN A 65 -6.99 9.39 2.99
C GLN A 65 -8.03 8.80 2.03
N ALA A 66 -7.90 9.01 0.72
CA ALA A 66 -8.80 8.43 -0.28
C ALA A 66 -8.70 6.90 -0.32
N ARG A 67 -7.49 6.36 -0.18
CA ARG A 67 -7.23 4.91 -0.07
C ARG A 67 -7.87 4.33 1.17
N HIS A 68 -7.78 5.04 2.30
CA HIS A 68 -8.42 4.61 3.55
C HIS A 68 -9.95 4.65 3.49
N LEU A 69 -10.52 5.61 2.76
CA LEU A 69 -11.97 5.72 2.55
C LEU A 69 -12.50 4.70 1.52
N CYS A 70 -11.63 4.17 0.66
CA CYS A 70 -12.00 3.23 -0.38
C CYS A 70 -12.05 1.80 0.20
N SER A 71 -13.25 1.24 0.33
CA SER A 71 -13.43 -0.14 0.82
C SER A 71 -12.95 -1.20 -0.17
N ASP A 72 -12.88 -0.85 -1.45
CA ASP A 72 -12.37 -1.74 -2.50
C ASP A 72 -10.84 -1.68 -2.51
N ALA A 73 -10.19 -2.76 -2.06
CA ALA A 73 -8.74 -2.85 -1.97
C ALA A 73 -8.03 -2.77 -3.33
N TRP A 74 -8.70 -3.20 -4.41
CA TRP A 74 -8.12 -3.11 -5.75
C TRP A 74 -8.16 -1.66 -6.25
N LEU A 75 -9.30 -0.99 -6.11
CA LEU A 75 -9.42 0.42 -6.47
C LEU A 75 -8.49 1.28 -5.62
N ALA A 76 -8.45 1.06 -4.30
CA ALA A 76 -7.55 1.74 -3.36
C ALA A 76 -6.07 1.65 -3.76
N ASN A 77 -5.61 0.50 -4.26
CA ASN A 77 -4.23 0.35 -4.72
C ASN A 77 -3.94 1.09 -6.03
N ARG A 78 -4.98 1.44 -6.80
CA ARG A 78 -4.85 2.19 -8.06
C ARG A 78 -5.04 3.70 -7.88
N ILE A 79 -5.52 4.15 -6.72
CA ILE A 79 -5.71 5.58 -6.45
C ILE A 79 -4.36 6.29 -6.48
N THR A 80 -4.26 7.26 -7.38
CA THR A 80 -3.13 8.16 -7.52
C THR A 80 -3.65 9.59 -7.53
N VAL A 81 -3.00 10.45 -6.76
CA VAL A 81 -3.27 11.89 -6.77
C VAL A 81 -1.97 12.58 -7.13
N LYS A 82 -2.00 13.42 -8.15
CA LYS A 82 -0.85 14.23 -8.58
C LYS A 82 -1.14 15.69 -8.32
N ALA A 83 -0.15 16.40 -7.79
CA ALA A 83 -0.18 17.84 -7.69
C ALA A 83 0.38 18.44 -8.98
N GLU A 84 -0.42 19.22 -9.71
CA GLU A 84 -0.02 19.98 -10.87
C GLU A 84 -0.15 21.47 -10.59
N VAL A 85 0.94 22.22 -10.74
CA VAL A 85 0.88 23.68 -10.59
C VAL A 85 0.42 24.28 -11.91
N ARG A 86 -0.74 24.94 -11.90
CA ARG A 86 -1.29 25.68 -13.05
C ARG A 86 -1.70 27.07 -12.58
N ASP A 87 -1.33 28.10 -13.33
CA ASP A 87 -1.73 29.49 -13.05
C ASP A 87 -1.41 29.97 -11.61
N GLY A 88 -0.28 29.52 -11.05
CA GLY A 88 0.14 29.85 -9.68
C GLY A 88 -0.62 29.13 -8.56
N LYS A 89 -1.53 28.21 -8.89
CA LYS A 89 -2.27 27.37 -7.95
C LYS A 89 -1.90 25.91 -8.10
N THR A 90 -2.01 25.14 -7.03
CA THR A 90 -1.73 23.70 -7.04
C THR A 90 -3.03 22.93 -7.22
N TYR A 91 -3.15 22.19 -8.30
CA TYR A 91 -4.32 21.36 -8.61
C TYR A 91 -4.02 19.90 -8.30
N LEU A 92 -4.88 19.27 -7.52
CA LEU A 92 -4.84 17.84 -7.25
C LEU A 92 -5.65 17.13 -8.31
N VAL A 93 -4.97 16.36 -9.17
CA VAL A 93 -5.58 15.55 -10.22
C VAL A 93 -5.61 14.10 -9.75
N GLY A 94 -6.82 13.57 -9.59
CA GLY A 94 -7.06 12.20 -9.14
C GLY A 94 -7.26 11.21 -10.29
N SER A 95 -6.72 9.99 -10.15
CA SER A 95 -6.93 8.87 -11.06
C SER A 95 -6.97 7.55 -10.29
N PRO A 96 -7.76 6.53 -10.71
CA PRO A 96 -8.70 6.54 -11.82
C PRO A 96 -9.96 7.37 -11.54
N ALA A 97 -10.74 7.68 -12.57
CA ALA A 97 -11.98 8.46 -12.44
C ALA A 97 -13.00 7.81 -11.48
N GLU A 98 -13.00 6.47 -11.40
CA GLU A 98 -13.80 5.70 -10.44
C GLU A 98 -13.48 6.05 -8.98
N ALA A 99 -12.28 6.56 -8.69
CA ALA A 99 -11.86 6.97 -7.35
C ALA A 99 -12.25 8.41 -7.00
N ALA A 100 -12.78 9.19 -7.95
CA ALA A 100 -13.18 10.59 -7.74
C ALA A 100 -14.07 10.85 -6.50
N PRO A 101 -15.09 10.02 -6.15
CA PRO A 101 -15.86 10.26 -4.93
C PRO A 101 -15.00 10.15 -3.65
N TYR A 102 -14.08 9.19 -3.59
CA TYR A 102 -13.20 9.00 -2.44
C TYR A 102 -12.15 10.10 -2.34
N ILE A 103 -11.60 10.56 -3.47
CA ILE A 103 -10.63 11.66 -3.52
C ILE A 103 -11.29 12.99 -3.10
N ARG A 104 -12.54 13.24 -3.53
CA ARG A 104 -13.34 14.40 -3.08
C ARG A 104 -13.59 14.37 -1.59
N ALA A 105 -14.02 13.22 -1.05
CA ALA A 105 -14.25 13.06 0.38
C ALA A 105 -12.95 13.23 1.19
N ALA A 106 -11.83 12.69 0.71
CA ALA A 106 -10.52 12.85 1.31
C ALA A 106 -10.04 14.30 1.32
N TYR A 107 -10.21 15.03 0.21
CA TYR A 107 -9.90 16.45 0.12
C TYR A 107 -10.70 17.27 1.13
N GLN A 108 -12.01 17.00 1.24
CA GLN A 108 -12.86 17.67 2.22
C GLN A 108 -12.45 17.36 3.66
N ALA A 109 -12.12 16.10 3.97
CA ALA A 109 -11.68 15.68 5.31
C ALA A 109 -10.31 16.27 5.71
N LYS A 110 -9.48 16.66 4.73
CA LYS A 110 -8.16 17.25 4.96
C LYS A 110 -8.10 18.75 4.66
N LYS A 111 -9.20 19.38 4.28
CA LYS A 111 -9.24 20.78 3.82
C LYS A 111 -8.60 21.75 4.80
N ASP A 112 -8.82 21.56 6.10
CA ASP A 112 -8.25 22.40 7.16
C ASP A 112 -6.72 22.25 7.32
N LYS A 113 -6.15 21.17 6.78
CA LYS A 113 -4.72 20.86 6.80
C LYS A 113 -4.03 21.15 5.47
N LEU A 114 -4.81 21.48 4.42
CA LEU A 114 -4.28 21.78 3.11
C LEU A 114 -4.00 23.29 2.99
N PRO A 115 -2.93 23.69 2.27
CA PRO A 115 -2.71 25.09 1.93
C PRO A 115 -3.92 25.64 1.14
N ALA A 116 -4.25 26.91 1.32
CA ALA A 116 -5.37 27.55 0.63
C ALA A 116 -5.21 27.55 -0.91
N ASP A 117 -3.97 27.50 -1.39
CA ASP A 117 -3.62 27.46 -2.82
C ASP A 117 -3.78 26.07 -3.46
N VAL A 118 -4.20 25.05 -2.68
CA VAL A 118 -4.44 23.70 -3.18
C VAL A 118 -5.92 23.49 -3.50
N LEU A 119 -6.20 23.26 -4.78
CA LEU A 119 -7.52 22.99 -5.32
C LEU A 119 -7.61 21.55 -5.84
N LEU A 120 -8.81 20.96 -5.80
CA LEU A 120 -9.08 19.70 -6.48
C LEU A 120 -9.57 19.99 -7.90
N ALA A 121 -8.95 19.34 -8.90
CA ALA A 121 -9.30 19.47 -10.32
C ALA A 121 -10.44 18.53 -10.74
#